data_AF-A0AA97LCS3-F1
#
_entry.id   AF-A0AA97LCS3-F1
#
_cell.length_a   1.000
_cell.length_b   1.000
_cell.length_c   1.000
_cell.angle_alpha   90.00
_cell.angle_beta   90.00
_cell.angle_gamma   90.00
#
_symmetry.space_group_name_H-M   'P 1'
#
loop_
_entity.id
_entity.type
_entity.pdbx_description
1 polymer ?
#
loop_
_entity_poly.entity_id
_entity_poly.type
_entity_poly.pdbx_seq_one_letter_code
_entity_poly.pdbx_strand_id
1 'polypeptide(L)'
;MDKYILEAQWADQDIARVCAASCGLSETVQVPDTKVNFLEWKMMTRARQASEVWGGLALLLTALSQAQERHPATLDQLARMRSALLSVREILRSVNVEADARLLDTPPTPTLNIRTVEKLLSIYLNFLRGKANLYITEACRNYAR
;
A
#
# COMPACT_ATOMS: atom_id res chain seq x y z
N MET A 1 6.25 -2.42 -11.82
CA MET A 1 5.02 -2.27 -11.02
C MET A 1 3.97 -3.32 -11.39
N ASP A 2 3.71 -3.55 -12.68
CA ASP A 2 2.67 -4.49 -13.15
C ASP A 2 2.78 -5.90 -12.58
N LYS A 3 4.00 -6.44 -12.46
CA LYS A 3 4.25 -7.72 -11.78
C LYS A 3 3.61 -7.76 -10.37
N TYR A 4 3.91 -6.78 -9.52
CA TYR A 4 3.38 -6.73 -8.14
C TYR A 4 1.87 -6.52 -8.12
N ILE A 5 1.34 -5.75 -9.08
CA ILE A 5 -0.10 -5.53 -9.22
C ILE A 5 -0.83 -6.82 -9.62
N LEU A 6 -0.25 -7.65 -10.49
CA LEU A 6 -0.80 -8.95 -10.88
C LEU A 6 -0.72 -9.95 -9.73
N GLU A 7 0.42 -10.04 -9.04
CA GLU A 7 0.58 -10.88 -7.85
C GLU A 7 -0.44 -10.52 -6.76
N ALA A 8 -0.66 -9.22 -6.53
CA ALA A 8 -1.65 -8.72 -5.59
C ALA A 8 -3.09 -9.10 -5.96
N GLN A 9 -3.43 -9.12 -7.26
CA GLN A 9 -4.76 -9.53 -7.74
C GLN A 9 -5.02 -11.01 -7.49
N TRP A 10 -4.05 -11.86 -7.80
CA TRP A 10 -4.18 -13.30 -7.54
C TRP A 10 -4.31 -13.57 -6.03
N ALA A 11 -3.52 -12.88 -5.22
CA ALA A 11 -3.65 -12.96 -3.76
C ALA A 11 -5.04 -12.54 -3.27
N ASP A 12 -5.60 -11.43 -3.76
CA ASP A 12 -6.95 -10.95 -3.40
C ASP A 12 -8.05 -11.96 -3.79
N GLN A 13 -7.90 -12.65 -4.92
CA GLN A 13 -8.84 -13.71 -5.32
C GLN A 13 -8.70 -14.97 -4.45
N ASP A 14 -7.46 -15.37 -4.13
CA ASP A 14 -7.20 -16.55 -3.30
C ASP A 14 -7.63 -16.34 -1.85
N ILE A 15 -7.43 -15.14 -1.27
CA ILE A 15 -7.83 -14.86 0.11
C ILE A 15 -9.34 -14.98 0.28
N ALA A 16 -10.12 -14.54 -0.71
CA ALA A 16 -11.59 -14.65 -0.67
C ALA A 16 -12.04 -16.12 -0.57
N ARG A 17 -11.28 -17.04 -1.17
CA ARG A 17 -11.55 -18.48 -1.08
C ARG A 17 -11.09 -19.08 0.25
N VAL A 18 -9.94 -18.65 0.76
CA VAL A 18 -9.35 -19.16 2.02
C VAL A 18 -10.09 -18.63 3.26
N CYS A 19 -10.57 -17.39 3.21
CA CYS A 19 -11.11 -16.66 4.35
C CYS A 19 -12.64 -16.62 4.45
N ALA A 20 -13.35 -17.47 3.70
CA ALA A 20 -14.79 -17.45 3.41
C ALA A 20 -15.77 -16.99 4.53
N ALA A 21 -15.41 -17.07 5.82
CA ALA A 21 -16.04 -16.32 6.92
C ALA A 21 -15.15 -16.08 8.17
N SER A 22 -13.86 -16.45 8.17
CA SER A 22 -13.07 -16.66 9.40
C SER A 22 -11.84 -15.75 9.58
N CYS A 23 -11.59 -14.80 8.69
CA CYS A 23 -10.43 -13.90 8.78
C CYS A 23 -10.76 -12.52 9.37
N GLY A 24 -11.56 -12.53 10.44
CA GLY A 24 -11.83 -11.35 11.26
C GLY A 24 -10.62 -11.03 12.14
N LEU A 25 -10.15 -9.79 12.09
CA LEU A 25 -9.19 -9.24 13.02
C LEU A 25 -9.94 -8.89 14.32
N SER A 26 -9.50 -9.44 15.45
CA SER A 26 -10.09 -9.20 16.76
C SER A 26 -10.04 -7.71 17.17
N GLU A 27 -9.00 -7.00 16.73
CA GLU A 27 -8.85 -5.56 16.90
C GLU A 27 -8.77 -4.86 15.54
N THR A 28 -9.14 -3.58 15.53
CA THR A 28 -9.03 -2.75 14.33
C THR A 28 -7.57 -2.49 13.98
N VAL A 29 -7.22 -2.69 12.72
CA VAL A 29 -5.90 -2.37 12.17
C VAL A 29 -5.98 -1.07 11.37
N GLN A 30 -5.04 -0.15 11.64
CA GLN A 30 -4.91 1.07 10.85
C GLN A 30 -4.23 0.78 9.51
N VAL A 31 -4.82 1.30 8.45
CA VAL A 31 -4.35 1.16 7.08
C VAL A 31 -4.49 2.50 6.35
N PRO A 32 -3.72 2.76 5.28
CA PRO A 32 -3.87 4.01 4.54
C PRO A 32 -5.20 4.07 3.78
N ASP A 33 -5.71 5.27 3.62
CA ASP A 33 -6.72 5.55 2.61
C ASP A 33 -6.09 5.54 1.23
N THR A 34 -6.52 4.56 0.44
CA THR A 34 -6.03 4.28 -0.91
C THR A 34 -6.91 4.89 -1.99
N LYS A 35 -7.97 5.61 -1.61
CA LYS A 35 -8.75 6.40 -2.55
C LYS A 35 -7.87 7.45 -3.22
N VAL A 36 -8.04 7.58 -4.52
CA VAL A 36 -7.37 8.60 -5.32
C VAL A 36 -8.43 9.43 -6.03
N ASN A 37 -8.55 10.69 -5.64
CA ASN A 37 -9.20 11.68 -6.47
C ASN A 37 -8.16 12.19 -7.47
N PHE A 38 -8.33 11.87 -8.76
CA PHE A 38 -7.35 12.24 -9.79
C PHE A 38 -7.18 13.76 -9.96
N LEU A 39 -8.24 14.54 -9.72
CA LEU A 39 -8.16 16.00 -9.82
C LEU A 39 -7.32 16.57 -8.67
N GLU A 40 -7.64 16.18 -7.44
CA GLU A 40 -6.88 16.58 -6.25
C GLU A 40 -5.44 16.11 -6.34
N TRP A 41 -5.22 14.85 -6.74
CA TRP A 41 -3.89 14.26 -6.88
C TRP A 41 -3.00 15.07 -7.82
N LYS A 42 -3.52 15.51 -8.98
CA LYS A 42 -2.78 16.33 -9.93
C LYS A 42 -2.46 17.74 -9.41
N MET A 43 -3.31 18.27 -8.52
CA MET A 43 -3.09 19.59 -7.92
C MET A 43 -2.14 19.54 -6.70
N MET A 44 -1.90 18.36 -6.12
CA MET A 44 -1.00 18.20 -4.99
C MET A 44 0.46 18.47 -5.37
N THR A 45 1.21 19.06 -4.43
CA THR A 45 2.67 19.21 -4.57
C THR A 45 3.35 17.84 -4.57
N ARG A 46 4.55 17.77 -5.16
CA ARG A 46 5.31 16.52 -5.23
C ARG A 46 5.62 15.94 -3.86
N ALA A 47 6.07 16.80 -2.93
CA ALA A 47 6.33 16.44 -1.55
C ALA A 47 5.06 15.87 -0.86
N ARG A 48 3.88 16.43 -1.16
CA ARG A 48 2.61 15.93 -0.61
C ARG A 48 2.24 14.55 -1.15
N GLN A 49 2.34 14.34 -2.46
CA GLN A 49 2.12 13.02 -3.05
C GLN A 49 3.11 11.98 -2.48
N ALA A 50 4.38 12.38 -2.32
CA ALA A 50 5.43 11.53 -1.78
C ALA A 50 5.15 11.14 -0.33
N SER A 51 4.73 12.10 0.50
CA SER A 51 4.34 11.86 1.90
C SER A 51 3.18 10.88 2.01
N GLU A 52 2.13 11.01 1.18
CA GLU A 52 1.01 10.06 1.20
C GLU A 52 1.41 8.65 0.76
N VAL A 53 2.29 8.53 -0.24
CA VAL A 53 2.79 7.23 -0.72
C VAL A 53 3.72 6.59 0.31
N TRP A 54 4.68 7.34 0.84
CA TRP A 54 5.66 6.85 1.81
C TRP A 54 5.00 6.46 3.14
N GLY A 55 4.14 7.34 3.67
CA GLY A 55 3.38 7.06 4.88
C GLY A 55 2.41 5.90 4.68
N GLY A 56 1.76 5.81 3.52
CA GLY A 56 0.85 4.71 3.22
C GLY A 56 1.55 3.36 3.12
N LEU A 57 2.74 3.33 2.53
CA LEU A 57 3.59 2.14 2.50
C LEU A 57 3.99 1.67 3.91
N ALA A 58 4.41 2.61 4.77
CA ALA A 58 4.78 2.30 6.15
C ALA A 58 3.59 1.71 6.95
N LEU A 59 2.41 2.30 6.80
CA LEU A 59 1.17 1.78 7.41
C LEU A 59 0.83 0.37 6.91
N LEU A 60 0.96 0.11 5.61
CA LEU A 60 0.69 -1.23 5.06
C LEU A 60 1.66 -2.29 5.56
N LEU A 61 2.96 -1.97 5.66
CA LEU A 61 3.96 -2.89 6.23
C LEU A 61 3.63 -3.23 7.69
N THR A 62 3.23 -2.24 8.48
CA THR A 62 2.78 -2.44 9.87
C THR A 62 1.51 -3.29 9.94
N ALA A 63 0.50 -2.98 9.11
CA ALA A 63 -0.76 -3.71 9.07
C ALA A 63 -0.59 -5.18 8.66
N LEU A 64 0.27 -5.46 7.66
CA LEU A 64 0.61 -6.84 7.28
C LEU A 64 1.31 -7.59 8.40
N SER A 65 2.22 -6.94 9.14
CA SER A 65 2.88 -7.54 10.30
C SER A 65 1.87 -7.99 11.35
N GLN A 66 0.94 -7.10 11.71
CA GLN A 66 -0.12 -7.38 12.69
C GLN A 66 -1.06 -8.50 12.21
N ALA A 67 -1.37 -8.54 10.91
CA ALA A 67 -2.19 -9.61 10.34
C ALA A 67 -1.48 -10.98 10.36
N GLN A 68 -0.16 -11.01 10.13
CA GLN A 68 0.64 -12.24 10.16
C GLN A 68 0.62 -12.90 11.54
N GLU A 69 0.74 -12.11 12.60
CA GLU A 69 0.71 -12.60 13.99
C GLU A 69 -0.65 -13.20 14.36
N ARG A 70 -1.73 -12.72 13.74
CA ARG A 70 -3.11 -13.05 14.13
C ARG A 70 -3.75 -14.13 13.26
N HIS A 71 -3.26 -14.34 12.04
CA HIS A 71 -3.86 -15.26 11.07
C HIS A 71 -2.84 -16.23 10.46
N PRO A 72 -2.47 -17.30 11.19
CA PRO A 72 -1.47 -18.28 10.71
C PRO A 72 -1.91 -18.99 9.42
N ALA A 73 -3.21 -19.17 9.21
CA ALA A 73 -3.76 -19.76 7.98
C ALA A 73 -3.42 -18.96 6.70
N THR A 74 -3.08 -17.67 6.84
CA THR A 74 -2.74 -16.77 5.73
C THR A 74 -1.28 -16.30 5.77
N LEU A 75 -0.45 -16.90 6.64
CA LEU A 75 0.91 -16.43 6.95
C LEU A 75 1.79 -16.35 5.71
N ASP A 76 1.82 -17.41 4.90
CA ASP A 76 2.65 -17.46 3.69
C ASP A 76 2.27 -16.38 2.68
N GLN A 77 0.97 -16.14 2.52
CA GLN A 77 0.46 -15.13 1.60
C GLN A 77 0.78 -13.72 2.08
N LEU A 78 0.56 -13.44 3.36
CA LEU A 78 0.91 -12.15 3.97
C LEU A 78 2.43 -11.91 3.96
N ALA A 79 3.24 -12.96 4.13
CA ALA A 79 4.70 -12.88 4.02
C ALA A 79 5.15 -12.51 2.60
N ARG A 80 4.54 -13.14 1.57
CA ARG A 80 4.80 -12.78 0.16
C ARG A 80 4.42 -11.34 -0.13
N MET A 81 3.24 -10.89 0.31
CA MET A 81 2.81 -9.49 0.15
C MET A 81 3.76 -8.51 0.82
N ARG A 82 4.23 -8.81 2.03
CA ARG A 82 5.21 -7.98 2.74
C ARG A 82 6.52 -7.89 1.98
N SER A 83 7.06 -9.02 1.49
CA SER A 83 8.28 -9.03 0.67
C SER A 83 8.12 -8.25 -0.64
N ALA A 84 6.95 -8.32 -1.27
CA ALA A 84 6.63 -7.52 -2.44
C ALA A 84 6.58 -6.02 -2.10
N LEU A 85 5.97 -5.62 -0.97
CA LEU A 85 5.98 -4.22 -0.52
C LEU A 85 7.38 -3.71 -0.20
N LEU A 86 8.24 -4.53 0.39
CA LEU A 86 9.64 -4.15 0.62
C LEU A 86 10.37 -3.92 -0.70
N SER A 87 10.09 -4.72 -1.72
CA SER A 87 10.64 -4.49 -3.07
C SER A 87 10.09 -3.19 -3.70
N VAL A 88 8.79 -2.92 -3.56
CA VAL A 88 8.16 -1.66 -3.99
C VAL A 88 8.74 -0.47 -3.23
N ARG A 89 9.08 -0.64 -1.94
CA ARG A 89 9.76 0.39 -1.14
C ARG A 89 11.08 0.79 -1.78
N GLU A 90 11.90 -0.16 -2.19
CA GLU A 90 13.20 0.16 -2.81
C GLU A 90 13.01 0.85 -4.17
N ILE A 91 11.97 0.50 -4.93
CA ILE A 91 11.60 1.24 -6.15
C ILE A 91 11.17 2.67 -5.82
N LEU A 92 10.37 2.87 -4.78
CA LEU A 92 9.95 4.21 -4.35
C LEU A 92 11.15 5.04 -3.88
N ARG A 93 12.13 4.43 -3.22
CA ARG A 93 13.38 5.10 -2.84
C ARG A 93 14.20 5.51 -4.06
N SER A 94 14.27 4.68 -5.11
CA SER A 94 15.03 5.04 -6.32
C SER A 94 14.44 6.24 -7.08
N VAL A 95 13.14 6.52 -6.89
CA VAL A 95 12.48 7.73 -7.41
C VAL A 95 12.33 8.84 -6.37
N ASN A 96 13.18 8.84 -5.34
CA ASN A 96 13.30 9.88 -4.29
C ASN A 96 12.04 10.13 -3.44
N VAL A 97 11.08 9.20 -3.39
CA VAL A 97 9.84 9.35 -2.59
C VAL A 97 10.14 9.64 -1.12
N GLU A 98 11.10 8.92 -0.53
CA GLU A 98 11.47 9.09 0.87
C GLU A 98 12.04 10.49 1.13
N ALA A 99 12.89 10.99 0.23
CA ALA A 99 13.49 12.32 0.36
C ALA A 99 12.42 13.41 0.19
N ASP A 100 11.56 13.29 -0.82
CA ASP A 100 10.47 14.23 -1.10
C ASP A 100 9.43 14.24 0.03
N ALA A 101 9.17 13.09 0.65
CA ALA A 101 8.24 12.98 1.78
C ALA A 101 8.76 13.70 3.04
N ARG A 102 10.07 13.69 3.27
CA ARG A 102 10.71 14.36 4.43
C ARG A 102 10.66 15.88 4.35
N LEU A 103 10.34 16.46 3.20
CA LEU A 103 10.14 17.90 3.04
C LEU A 103 8.85 18.41 3.72
N LEU A 104 7.98 17.50 4.17
CA LEU A 104 6.80 17.83 4.96
C LEU A 104 6.97 17.34 6.40
N ASP A 105 6.94 18.26 7.36
CA ASP A 105 7.12 17.99 8.80
C ASP A 105 5.97 17.20 9.44
N THR A 106 4.86 16.96 8.73
CA THR A 106 3.70 16.23 9.25
C THR A 106 3.18 15.22 8.24
N PRO A 107 2.82 13.99 8.67
CA PRO A 107 2.24 12.99 7.78
C PRO A 107 0.75 13.25 7.64
N PRO A 108 0.25 13.50 6.43
CA PRO A 108 -1.17 13.68 6.22
C PRO A 108 -1.70 12.53 5.38
N THR A 109 -1.23 11.31 5.68
CA THR A 109 -1.77 10.11 5.06
C THR A 109 -3.10 9.85 5.74
N PRO A 110 -4.24 10.03 5.05
CA PRO A 110 -5.52 9.72 5.65
C PRO A 110 -5.52 8.22 5.99
N THR A 111 -6.03 7.85 7.15
CA THR A 111 -6.04 6.47 7.61
C THR A 111 -7.46 5.95 7.75
N LEU A 112 -7.61 4.64 7.62
CA LEU A 112 -8.84 3.90 7.78
C LEU A 112 -8.59 2.77 8.78
N ASN A 113 -9.64 2.37 9.50
CA ASN A 113 -9.61 1.23 10.39
C ASN A 113 -10.35 0.06 9.75
N ILE A 114 -9.71 -1.10 9.72
CA ILE A 114 -10.29 -2.34 9.17
C ILE A 114 -10.33 -3.44 10.20
N ARG A 115 -11.24 -4.40 10.02
CA ARG A 115 -11.45 -5.55 10.93
C ARG A 115 -11.33 -6.90 10.22
N THR A 116 -10.87 -6.95 8.97
CA THR A 116 -10.82 -8.19 8.20
C THR A 116 -9.56 -8.23 7.32
N VAL A 117 -8.96 -9.40 7.17
CA VAL A 117 -7.81 -9.62 6.29
C VAL A 117 -8.17 -9.39 4.82
N GLU A 118 -9.37 -9.78 4.37
CA GLU A 118 -9.85 -9.52 3.01
C GLU A 118 -9.77 -8.02 2.66
N LYS A 119 -10.28 -7.16 3.54
CA LYS A 119 -10.18 -5.70 3.36
C LYS A 119 -8.74 -5.20 3.33
N LEU A 120 -7.82 -5.82 4.08
CA LEU A 120 -6.40 -5.48 4.03
C LEU A 120 -5.81 -5.76 2.64
N LEU A 121 -6.16 -6.89 2.02
CA LEU A 121 -5.71 -7.23 0.68
C LEU A 121 -6.27 -6.27 -0.37
N SER A 122 -7.56 -5.94 -0.30
CA SER A 122 -8.15 -4.97 -1.22
C SER A 122 -7.47 -3.60 -1.11
N ILE A 123 -7.10 -3.17 0.10
CA ILE A 123 -6.38 -1.92 0.32
C ILE A 123 -4.94 -2.01 -0.20
N TYR A 124 -4.24 -3.11 0.06
CA TYR A 124 -2.92 -3.35 -0.53
C TYR A 124 -2.95 -3.28 -2.07
N LEU A 125 -3.91 -3.93 -2.70
CA LEU A 125 -4.10 -3.91 -4.15
C LEU A 125 -4.40 -2.50 -4.67
N ASN A 126 -5.30 -1.77 -4.01
CA ASN A 126 -5.65 -0.40 -4.37
C ASN A 126 -4.48 0.58 -4.18
N PHE A 127 -3.65 0.38 -3.15
CA PHE A 127 -2.43 1.17 -2.96
C PHE A 127 -1.47 1.00 -4.13
N LEU A 128 -1.20 -0.25 -4.53
CA LEU A 128 -0.30 -0.56 -5.63
C LEU A 128 -0.82 -0.02 -6.96
N ARG A 129 -2.12 -0.21 -7.27
CA ARG A 129 -2.74 0.28 -8.51
C ARG A 129 -2.91 1.80 -8.54
N GLY A 130 -3.12 2.41 -7.38
CA GLY A 130 -3.44 3.83 -7.22
C GLY A 130 -2.21 4.69 -6.98
N LYS A 131 -2.13 5.27 -5.77
CA LYS A 131 -1.14 6.32 -5.41
C LYS A 131 0.30 5.91 -5.73
N ALA A 132 0.70 4.66 -5.44
CA ALA A 132 2.07 4.21 -5.69
C ALA A 132 2.41 4.18 -7.19
N ASN A 133 1.56 3.55 -8.01
CA ASN A 133 1.80 3.47 -9.45
C ASN A 133 1.71 4.84 -10.13
N LEU A 134 0.78 5.70 -9.71
CA LEU A 134 0.67 7.07 -10.20
C LEU A 134 1.92 7.88 -9.90
N TYR A 135 2.45 7.79 -8.68
CA TYR A 135 3.67 8.51 -8.29
C TYR A 135 4.87 8.08 -9.12
N ILE A 136 5.08 6.75 -9.23
CA ILE A 136 6.22 6.17 -9.97
C ILE A 136 6.12 6.52 -11.45
N THR A 137 4.95 6.36 -12.06
CA THR A 137 4.74 6.68 -13.48
C THR A 137 5.09 8.14 -13.78
N GLU A 138 4.65 9.06 -12.92
CA GLU A 138 4.95 10.48 -13.07
C GLU A 138 6.45 10.78 -12.84
N ALA A 139 7.06 10.13 -11.85
CA ALA A 139 8.50 10.27 -11.58
C ALA A 139 9.33 9.88 -12.82
N CYS A 140 9.01 8.72 -13.40
CA CYS A 140 9.72 8.18 -14.56
C CYS A 140 9.52 9.02 -15.82
N ARG A 141 8.34 9.61 -16.02
CA ARG A 141 8.09 10.53 -17.15
C ARG A 141 8.94 11.79 -17.07
N ASN A 142 9.13 12.32 -15.87
CA ASN A 142 9.96 13.51 -15.66
C ASN A 142 11.46 13.21 -15.80
N TYR A 143 11.88 11.96 -15.62
CA TYR A 143 13.28 11.54 -15.85
C TYR A 143 13.60 11.33 -17.34
N ALA A 144 12.58 11.14 -18.17
CA ALA A 144 12.72 10.94 -19.62
C ALA A 144 12.63 12.26 -20.43
N ARG A 145 12.47 13.41 -19.76
CA ARG A 145 12.51 14.75 -20.34
C ARG A 145 13.79 15.46 -19.92
#